data_AF-A0A812WF32-F1
#
_entry.id   AF-A0A812WF32-F1
#
_cell.length_a   1.000
_cell.length_b   1.000
_cell.length_c   1.000
_cell.angle_alpha   90.00
_cell.angle_beta   90.00
_cell.angle_gamma   90.00
#
_symmetry.space_group_name_H-M   'P 1'
#
loop_
_entity.id
_entity.type
_entity.pdbx_description
1 polymer ?
#
loop_
_entity_poly.entity_id
_entity_poly.type
_entity_poly.pdbx_seq_one_letter_code
_entity_poly.pdbx_strand_id
1 'polypeptide(L)'
;MYHRPHVRKKKKKKKTSSFLLSAEIHRRLKRFYGKLHAVTSPANWLWPIHGLDGASRLEKITDGFLQSCQGLRVHLLEFAFQPAEVQKVLSTANAWSPPPPPAKSNQYEGTFQSFLGVRALHLEVSVQPLMTRQGGVECALFLELRLGQSLPASAWAHVLVWSGTEAFPGDARGGEEPEEPMSAMQVRLPKGCVCSSLQRVARGSVLQQALTSHGTVRTLLAFEPQLQ
;
A
#
# COMPACT_ATOMS: atom_id res chain seq x y z
N MET A 1 40.57 -20.67 -58.55
CA MET A 1 39.56 -21.22 -57.62
C MET A 1 39.69 -20.50 -56.30
N TYR A 2 38.77 -19.60 -55.94
CA TYR A 2 38.79 -18.90 -54.66
C TYR A 2 37.68 -19.45 -53.76
N HIS A 3 38.06 -20.12 -52.68
CA HIS A 3 37.15 -20.46 -51.57
C HIS A 3 36.89 -19.20 -50.73
N ARG A 4 35.61 -18.85 -50.57
CA ARG A 4 35.15 -17.88 -49.57
C ARG A 4 34.45 -18.60 -48.39
N PRO A 5 34.54 -18.05 -47.18
CA PRO A 5 34.38 -18.78 -45.93
C PRO A 5 32.91 -18.90 -45.48
N HIS A 6 32.62 -19.99 -44.78
CA HIS A 6 31.38 -20.18 -44.03
C HIS A 6 31.38 -19.29 -42.77
N VAL A 7 30.78 -18.11 -42.85
CA VAL A 7 30.48 -17.30 -41.66
C VAL A 7 29.17 -17.81 -41.04
N ARG A 8 29.30 -18.58 -39.96
CA ARG A 8 28.19 -19.01 -39.10
C ARG A 8 27.49 -17.78 -38.51
N LYS A 9 26.32 -17.41 -39.04
CA LYS A 9 25.39 -16.44 -38.42
C LYS A 9 24.74 -17.06 -37.17
N LYS A 10 25.34 -16.88 -35.99
CA LYS A 10 24.67 -17.05 -34.70
C LYS A 10 24.65 -15.72 -33.94
N LYS A 11 23.64 -14.88 -34.19
CA LYS A 11 23.24 -13.73 -33.33
C LYS A 11 21.93 -13.10 -33.83
N LYS A 12 20.79 -13.80 -33.74
CA LYS A 12 19.47 -13.20 -34.03
C LYS A 12 18.30 -13.65 -33.15
N LYS A 13 18.49 -14.56 -32.18
CA LYS A 13 17.39 -15.06 -31.32
C LYS A 13 17.18 -14.31 -29.98
N LYS A 14 18.13 -13.49 -29.51
CA LYS A 14 18.03 -12.78 -28.21
C LYS A 14 17.31 -11.42 -28.27
N LYS A 15 17.25 -10.76 -29.45
CA LYS A 15 16.66 -9.41 -29.58
C LYS A 15 15.14 -9.41 -29.73
N THR A 16 14.57 -10.47 -30.31
CA THR A 16 13.12 -10.62 -30.49
C THR A 16 12.42 -10.96 -29.17
N SER A 17 13.03 -11.79 -28.31
CA SER A 17 12.44 -12.14 -27.01
C SER A 17 12.39 -10.94 -26.05
N SER A 18 13.42 -10.09 -26.03
CA SER A 18 13.44 -8.89 -25.18
C SER A 18 12.43 -7.84 -25.65
N PHE A 19 12.23 -7.71 -26.96
CA PHE A 19 11.24 -6.78 -27.54
C PHE A 19 9.80 -7.24 -27.26
N LEU A 20 9.52 -8.54 -27.39
CA LEU A 20 8.21 -9.11 -27.05
C LEU A 20 7.90 -9.00 -25.54
N LEU A 21 8.91 -9.22 -24.68
CA LEU A 21 8.77 -9.05 -23.24
C LEU A 21 8.45 -7.59 -22.87
N SER A 22 9.19 -6.64 -23.45
CA SER A 22 8.95 -5.21 -23.25
C SER A 22 7.56 -4.77 -23.74
N ALA A 23 7.12 -5.26 -24.89
CA ALA A 23 5.79 -4.97 -25.43
C ALA A 23 4.66 -5.53 -24.55
N GLU A 24 4.83 -6.73 -24.01
CA GLU A 24 3.84 -7.33 -23.10
C GLU A 24 3.81 -6.62 -21.73
N ILE A 25 4.97 -6.24 -21.17
CA ILE A 25 5.05 -5.38 -19.99
C ILE A 25 4.27 -4.09 -20.24
N HIS A 26 4.56 -3.40 -21.34
CA HIS A 26 3.88 -2.16 -21.70
C HIS A 26 2.37 -2.35 -21.87
N ARG A 27 1.93 -3.47 -22.46
CA ARG A 27 0.51 -3.81 -22.62
C ARG A 27 -0.18 -4.03 -21.27
N ARG A 28 0.44 -4.75 -20.33
CA ARG A 28 -0.12 -4.98 -18.98
C ARG A 28 -0.16 -3.70 -18.17
N LEU A 29 0.91 -2.92 -18.22
CA LEU A 29 0.94 -1.58 -17.63
C LEU A 29 -0.17 -0.71 -18.19
N LYS A 30 -0.34 -0.66 -19.52
CA LYS A 30 -1.42 0.09 -20.16
C LYS A 30 -2.81 -0.36 -19.69
N ARG A 31 -3.03 -1.67 -19.48
CA ARG A 31 -4.29 -2.19 -18.92
C ARG A 31 -4.48 -1.79 -17.47
N PHE A 32 -3.43 -1.91 -16.64
CA PHE A 32 -3.43 -1.46 -15.25
C PHE A 32 -3.76 0.04 -15.16
N TYR A 33 -3.02 0.89 -15.87
CA TYR A 33 -3.29 2.34 -15.92
C TYR A 33 -4.66 2.65 -16.54
N GLY A 34 -5.13 1.88 -17.51
CA GLY A 34 -6.49 1.99 -18.05
C GLY A 34 -7.57 1.68 -17.01
N LYS A 35 -7.32 0.72 -16.12
CA LYS A 35 -8.21 0.41 -14.98
C LYS A 35 -8.15 1.49 -13.90
N LEU A 36 -7.01 2.17 -13.75
CA LEU A 36 -6.91 3.36 -12.89
C LEU A 36 -7.79 4.52 -13.37
N HIS A 37 -8.34 4.52 -14.59
CA HIS A 37 -9.38 5.48 -14.96
C HIS A 37 -10.65 5.35 -14.09
N ALA A 38 -10.92 4.17 -13.52
CA ALA A 38 -11.98 3.98 -12.52
C ALA A 38 -11.58 4.47 -11.12
N VAL A 39 -10.29 4.74 -10.90
CA VAL A 39 -9.75 5.29 -9.66
C VAL A 39 -9.82 6.81 -9.73
N THR A 40 -10.60 7.41 -8.82
CA THR A 40 -10.94 8.84 -8.97
C THR A 40 -9.84 9.79 -8.52
N SER A 41 -8.83 9.29 -7.79
CA SER A 41 -7.61 10.04 -7.48
C SER A 41 -6.44 9.05 -7.43
N PRO A 42 -5.60 8.98 -8.48
CA PRO A 42 -4.36 8.22 -8.46
C PRO A 42 -3.27 9.10 -7.85
N ALA A 43 -3.38 9.41 -6.56
CA ALA A 43 -2.41 10.31 -5.95
C ALA A 43 -1.26 9.54 -5.32
N ASN A 44 -0.04 9.99 -5.60
CA ASN A 44 1.22 9.51 -5.02
C ASN A 44 1.56 8.04 -5.26
N TRP A 45 0.95 7.38 -6.24
CA TRP A 45 1.41 6.04 -6.65
C TRP A 45 2.71 6.17 -7.47
N LEU A 46 3.85 6.04 -6.81
CA LEU A 46 5.18 6.18 -7.41
C LEU A 46 5.95 4.86 -7.40
N TRP A 47 5.28 3.73 -7.61
CA TRP A 47 6.00 2.47 -7.78
C TRP A 47 6.72 2.46 -9.14
N PRO A 48 8.06 2.29 -9.19
CA PRO A 48 8.68 1.78 -10.40
C PRO A 48 8.22 0.33 -10.63
N ILE A 49 7.29 0.14 -11.58
CA ILE A 49 6.81 -1.21 -11.91
C ILE A 49 7.91 -1.95 -12.68
N HIS A 50 8.60 -2.84 -11.98
CA HIS A 50 9.66 -3.65 -12.56
C HIS A 50 9.13 -4.99 -13.07
N GLY A 51 9.51 -5.35 -14.30
CA GLY A 51 9.26 -6.67 -14.87
C GLY A 51 7.81 -6.97 -15.25
N LEU A 52 7.63 -8.14 -15.89
CA LEU A 52 6.32 -8.62 -16.34
C LEU A 52 5.45 -9.09 -15.17
N ASP A 53 6.06 -9.72 -14.17
CA ASP A 53 5.34 -10.32 -13.05
C ASP A 53 4.74 -9.27 -12.12
N GLY A 54 5.48 -8.17 -11.85
CA GLY A 54 4.97 -7.01 -11.12
C GLY A 54 3.75 -6.37 -11.80
N ALA A 55 3.83 -6.12 -13.11
CA ALA A 55 2.72 -5.54 -13.88
C ALA A 55 1.48 -6.46 -13.88
N SER A 56 1.68 -7.77 -14.02
CA SER A 56 0.61 -8.77 -14.04
C SER A 56 -0.11 -8.89 -12.70
N ARG A 57 0.63 -8.73 -11.62
CA ARG A 57 0.11 -8.88 -10.26
C ARG A 57 -0.67 -7.66 -9.83
N LEU A 58 -0.16 -6.47 -10.14
CA LEU A 58 -0.90 -5.23 -9.97
C LEU A 58 -2.23 -5.28 -10.72
N GLU A 59 -2.23 -5.81 -11.95
CA GLU A 59 -3.46 -6.06 -12.71
C GLU A 59 -4.44 -6.95 -11.92
N LYS A 60 -3.98 -8.10 -11.39
CA LYS A 60 -4.81 -9.04 -10.62
C LYS A 60 -5.34 -8.48 -9.29
N ILE A 61 -4.49 -7.82 -8.50
CA ILE A 61 -4.88 -7.23 -7.20
C ILE A 61 -5.93 -6.15 -7.42
N THR A 62 -5.69 -5.29 -8.40
CA THR A 62 -6.63 -4.23 -8.79
C THR A 62 -7.94 -4.84 -9.28
N ASP A 63 -7.89 -5.88 -10.12
CA ASP A 63 -9.09 -6.57 -10.61
C ASP A 63 -9.92 -7.19 -9.47
N GLY A 64 -9.28 -7.95 -8.57
CA GLY A 64 -9.98 -8.57 -7.45
C GLY A 64 -10.62 -7.54 -6.52
N PHE A 65 -9.93 -6.42 -6.28
CA PHE A 65 -10.48 -5.33 -5.48
C PHE A 65 -11.65 -4.61 -6.18
N LEU A 66 -11.50 -4.26 -7.47
CA LEU A 66 -12.56 -3.62 -8.26
C LEU A 66 -13.79 -4.51 -8.38
N GLN A 67 -13.61 -5.83 -8.52
CA GLN A 67 -14.70 -6.81 -8.49
C GLN A 67 -15.42 -6.82 -7.14
N SER A 68 -14.67 -6.82 -6.04
CA SER A 68 -15.23 -6.80 -4.68
C SER A 68 -15.94 -5.49 -4.34
N CYS A 69 -15.62 -4.42 -5.07
CA CYS A 69 -16.11 -3.06 -4.85
C CYS A 69 -16.97 -2.55 -6.03
N GLN A 70 -17.62 -3.44 -6.78
CA GLN A 70 -18.48 -3.04 -7.90
C GLN A 70 -19.53 -2.02 -7.45
N GLY A 71 -19.63 -0.91 -8.18
CA GLY A 71 -20.55 0.19 -7.85
C GLY A 71 -20.01 1.20 -6.83
N LEU A 72 -18.85 0.94 -6.21
CA LEU A 72 -18.18 1.88 -5.31
C LEU A 72 -17.17 2.75 -6.07
N ARG A 73 -16.92 3.97 -5.57
CA ARG A 73 -15.84 4.82 -6.07
C ARG A 73 -14.54 4.44 -5.40
N VAL A 74 -13.53 4.10 -6.21
CA VAL A 74 -12.24 3.61 -5.73
C VAL A 74 -11.17 4.70 -5.78
N HIS A 75 -10.32 4.71 -4.77
CA HIS A 75 -9.22 5.64 -4.56
C HIS A 75 -7.95 4.84 -4.26
N LEU A 76 -6.81 5.27 -4.79
CA LEU A 76 -5.52 4.62 -4.58
C LEU A 76 -4.58 5.62 -3.91
N LEU A 77 -4.03 5.23 -2.76
CA LEU A 77 -3.18 6.07 -1.94
C LEU A 77 -1.91 5.35 -1.55
N GLU A 78 -0.85 6.12 -1.39
CA GLU A 78 0.43 5.67 -0.84
C GLU A 78 0.76 6.47 0.42
N PHE A 79 1.13 5.75 1.47
CA PHE A 79 1.61 6.25 2.74
C PHE A 79 3.00 5.69 3.03
N ALA A 80 3.84 6.49 3.66
CA ALA A 80 5.16 6.13 4.13
C ALA A 80 5.30 6.59 5.58
N PHE A 81 5.88 5.73 6.41
CA PHE A 81 6.18 6.04 7.81
C PHE A 81 7.66 6.35 7.95
N GLN A 82 8.01 7.24 8.88
CA GLN A 82 9.40 7.33 9.33
C GLN A 82 9.70 6.13 10.23
N PRO A 83 10.66 5.26 9.90
CA PRO A 83 10.90 4.04 10.67
C PRO A 83 11.28 4.32 12.13
N ALA A 84 12.05 5.39 12.35
CA ALA A 84 12.44 5.82 13.69
C ALA A 84 11.24 6.17 14.58
N GLU A 85 10.21 6.81 14.03
CA GLU A 85 8.98 7.14 14.77
C GLU A 85 8.21 5.88 15.14
N VAL A 86 8.09 4.91 14.22
CA VAL A 86 7.44 3.62 14.50
C VAL A 86 8.22 2.84 15.57
N GLN A 87 9.54 2.77 15.46
CA GLN A 87 10.40 2.12 16.46
C GLN A 87 10.30 2.77 17.84
N LYS A 88 10.16 4.09 17.91
CA LYS A 88 9.93 4.82 19.16
C LYS A 88 8.60 4.45 19.81
N VAL A 89 7.53 4.32 19.04
CA VAL A 89 6.23 3.85 19.55
C VAL A 89 6.34 2.44 20.10
N LEU A 90 7.06 1.56 19.39
CA LEU A 90 7.27 0.18 19.82
C LEU A 90 8.07 0.05 21.12
N SER A 91 9.11 0.87 21.28
CA SER A 91 10.00 0.82 22.47
C SER A 91 9.39 1.45 23.72
N THR A 92 8.43 2.36 23.54
CA THR A 92 7.74 3.07 24.63
C THR A 92 6.41 2.42 25.06
N ALA A 93 6.02 1.31 24.42
CA ALA A 93 4.80 0.60 24.72
C ALA A 93 4.86 -0.09 26.10
N ASN A 94 4.22 0.50 27.12
CA ASN A 94 4.05 -0.10 28.45
C ASN A 94 2.56 -0.05 28.85
N ALA A 95 2.04 -1.16 29.39
CA ALA A 95 0.63 -1.34 29.77
C ALA A 95 0.19 -0.44 30.94
N TRP A 96 1.13 0.08 31.71
CA TRP A 96 0.87 0.84 32.94
C TRP A 96 1.12 2.34 32.82
N SER A 97 1.54 2.81 31.63
CA SER A 97 1.73 4.22 31.32
C SER A 97 0.69 4.68 30.29
N PRO A 98 0.40 5.99 30.19
CA PRO A 98 -0.37 6.49 29.07
C PRO A 98 0.25 6.03 27.75
N PRO A 99 -0.57 5.69 26.73
CA PRO A 99 -0.06 5.24 25.45
C PRO A 99 0.83 6.33 24.82
N PRO A 100 1.96 5.96 24.20
CA PRO A 100 2.82 6.92 23.54
C PRO A 100 2.09 7.60 22.37
N PRO A 101 2.53 8.81 21.96
CA PRO A 101 2.03 9.44 20.76
C PRO A 101 2.16 8.50 19.55
N PRO A 102 1.14 8.41 18.67
CA PRO A 102 1.20 7.51 17.52
C PRO A 102 2.23 7.99 16.49
N ALA A 103 2.87 7.04 15.81
CA ALA A 103 3.70 7.33 14.65
C ALA A 103 2.77 7.63 13.47
N LYS A 104 2.96 8.77 12.82
CA LYS A 104 2.12 9.21 11.70
C LYS A 104 2.84 8.93 10.38
N SER A 105 2.09 8.49 9.38
CA SER A 105 2.57 8.52 8.01
C SER A 105 2.65 9.96 7.50
N ASN A 106 3.20 10.14 6.30
CA ASN A 106 2.93 11.35 5.53
C ASN A 106 1.41 11.56 5.38
N GLN A 107 1.02 12.83 5.34
CA GLN A 107 -0.35 13.24 5.12
C GLN A 107 -0.64 13.28 3.62
N TYR A 108 -1.75 12.69 3.21
CA TYR A 108 -2.33 12.95 1.92
C TYR A 108 -3.10 14.28 1.97
N GLU A 109 -2.65 15.25 1.18
CA GLU A 109 -3.34 16.51 0.95
C GLU A 109 -3.83 16.55 -0.49
N GLY A 110 -5.14 16.37 -0.67
CA GLY A 110 -5.77 16.43 -1.97
C GLY A 110 -7.28 16.44 -1.81
N THR A 111 -7.98 16.79 -2.89
CA THR A 111 -9.44 16.62 -2.94
C THR A 111 -9.75 15.14 -3.10
N PHE A 112 -9.68 14.38 -2.00
CA PHE A 112 -10.56 13.22 -1.84
C PHE A 112 -11.93 13.73 -2.21
N GLN A 113 -12.47 13.22 -3.32
CA GLN A 113 -13.55 13.83 -4.10
C GLN A 113 -14.42 14.77 -3.27
N SER A 114 -14.61 16.00 -3.73
CA SER A 114 -15.32 17.09 -3.03
C SER A 114 -16.59 16.68 -2.27
N PHE A 115 -17.25 15.58 -2.65
CA PHE A 115 -18.39 14.98 -1.96
C PHE A 115 -18.08 14.25 -0.63
N LEU A 116 -16.89 13.65 -0.45
CA LEU A 116 -16.52 13.07 0.83
C LEU A 116 -16.26 14.18 1.84
N GLY A 117 -15.64 15.29 1.43
CA GLY A 117 -15.25 16.37 2.34
C GLY A 117 -13.93 16.12 3.09
N VAL A 118 -13.31 14.95 2.88
CA VAL A 118 -12.01 14.59 3.47
C VAL A 118 -10.93 15.51 2.89
N ARG A 119 -10.37 16.39 3.73
CA ARG A 119 -9.29 17.32 3.34
C ARG A 119 -7.89 16.75 3.60
N ALA A 120 -7.79 15.81 4.53
CA ALA A 120 -6.55 15.23 4.97
C ALA A 120 -6.80 13.78 5.39
N LEU A 121 -5.89 12.89 5.01
CA LEU A 121 -5.93 11.48 5.39
C LEU A 121 -4.51 11.00 5.64
N HIS A 122 -4.31 10.25 6.73
CA HIS A 122 -3.03 9.61 7.05
C HIS A 122 -3.26 8.29 7.78
N LEU A 123 -2.20 7.49 7.85
CA LEU A 123 -2.15 6.29 8.68
C LEU A 123 -1.43 6.59 9.98
N GLU A 124 -1.83 5.89 11.03
CA GLU A 124 -1.18 5.91 12.33
C GLU A 124 -0.80 4.51 12.76
N VAL A 125 0.39 4.36 13.35
CA VAL A 125 0.74 3.19 14.16
C VAL A 125 0.63 3.61 15.62
N SER A 126 -0.36 3.04 16.31
CA SER A 126 -0.66 3.36 17.70
C SER A 126 -0.54 2.13 18.60
N VAL A 127 -0.27 2.38 19.88
CA VAL A 127 -0.30 1.36 20.93
C VAL A 127 -1.57 1.56 21.72
N GLN A 128 -2.36 0.51 21.88
CA GLN A 128 -3.55 0.53 22.72
C GLN A 128 -3.47 -0.55 23.81
N PRO A 129 -3.83 -0.20 25.05
CA PRO A 129 -4.01 -1.21 26.10
C PRO A 129 -5.27 -2.03 25.81
N LEU A 130 -5.15 -3.35 25.88
CA LEU A 130 -6.24 -4.30 25.72
C LEU A 130 -6.38 -5.13 26.99
N MET A 131 -7.60 -5.31 27.47
CA MET A 131 -7.86 -6.31 28.51
C MET A 131 -7.76 -7.71 27.90
N THR A 132 -6.95 -8.56 28.53
CA THR A 132 -6.85 -9.97 28.20
C THR A 132 -8.03 -10.73 28.81
N ARG A 133 -8.33 -11.91 28.26
CA ARG A 133 -9.37 -12.81 28.81
C ARG A 133 -9.09 -13.26 30.25
N GLN A 134 -7.84 -13.13 30.71
CA GLN A 134 -7.40 -13.49 32.05
C GLN A 134 -7.44 -12.30 33.02
N GLY A 135 -7.99 -11.15 32.61
CA GLY A 135 -8.10 -9.94 33.43
C GLY A 135 -6.82 -9.10 33.54
N GLY A 136 -5.77 -9.46 32.79
CA GLY A 136 -4.56 -8.63 32.65
C GLY A 136 -4.74 -7.54 31.59
N VAL A 137 -3.80 -6.59 31.54
CA VAL A 137 -3.72 -5.59 30.47
C VAL A 137 -2.48 -5.86 29.62
N GLU A 138 -2.65 -5.99 28.31
CA GLU A 138 -1.55 -6.07 27.34
C GLU A 138 -1.53 -4.85 26.43
N CYS A 139 -0.36 -4.42 25.99
CA CYS A 139 -0.25 -3.44 24.92
C CYS A 139 -0.30 -4.14 23.58
N ALA A 140 -1.18 -3.69 22.69
CA ALA A 140 -1.26 -4.12 21.31
C ALA A 140 -1.03 -2.96 20.37
N LEU A 141 -0.37 -3.26 19.25
CA LEU A 141 -0.12 -2.28 18.20
C LEU A 141 -1.21 -2.37 17.15
N PHE A 142 -1.61 -1.24 16.62
CA PHE A 142 -2.64 -1.13 15.59
C PHE A 142 -2.16 -0.24 14.47
N LEU A 143 -2.44 -0.67 13.24
CA LEU A 143 -2.43 0.20 12.08
C LEU A 143 -3.83 0.81 11.94
N GLU A 144 -3.91 2.12 12.04
CA GLU A 144 -5.16 2.87 12.05
C GLU A 144 -5.22 3.84 10.87
N LEU A 145 -6.40 3.98 10.27
CA LEU A 145 -6.70 4.99 9.26
C LEU A 145 -7.37 6.19 9.92
N ARG A 146 -6.77 7.38 9.78
CA ARG A 146 -7.32 8.66 10.26
C ARG A 146 -7.78 9.51 9.09
N LEU A 147 -9.04 9.94 9.14
CA LEU A 147 -9.72 10.57 8.00
C LEU A 147 -10.11 12.03 8.23
N GLY A 148 -9.88 12.56 9.43
CA GLY A 148 -10.24 13.93 9.81
C GLY A 148 -11.74 14.24 9.86
N GLN A 149 -12.60 13.33 9.37
CA GLN A 149 -14.05 13.44 9.36
C GLN A 149 -14.72 12.05 9.26
N SER A 150 -16.01 11.98 9.54
CA SER A 150 -16.76 10.73 9.57
C SER A 150 -16.94 10.12 8.17
N LEU A 151 -16.75 8.80 8.07
CA LEU A 151 -16.97 8.07 6.82
C LEU A 151 -18.46 7.92 6.46
N PRO A 152 -18.80 7.92 5.14
CA PRO A 152 -20.11 7.47 4.67
C PRO A 152 -20.35 5.99 4.99
N ALA A 153 -21.60 5.53 4.82
CA ALA A 153 -21.92 4.11 4.99
C ALA A 153 -21.08 3.24 4.02
N SER A 154 -20.65 2.06 4.50
CA SER A 154 -20.08 0.99 3.66
C SER A 154 -18.73 1.25 3.00
N ALA A 155 -17.84 1.99 3.66
CA ALA A 155 -16.47 2.14 3.17
C ALA A 155 -15.67 0.83 3.29
N TRP A 156 -14.79 0.58 2.32
CA TRP A 156 -13.86 -0.56 2.30
C TRP A 156 -12.43 -0.05 2.15
N ALA A 157 -11.49 -0.75 2.79
CA ALA A 157 -10.07 -0.57 2.57
C ALA A 157 -9.43 -1.90 2.22
N HIS A 158 -8.58 -1.90 1.20
CA HIS A 158 -7.62 -2.96 0.95
C HIS A 158 -6.23 -2.36 1.10
N VAL A 159 -5.55 -2.76 2.16
CA VAL A 159 -4.24 -2.25 2.54
C VAL A 159 -3.21 -3.29 2.14
N LEU A 160 -2.16 -2.83 1.49
CA LEU A 160 -1.05 -3.61 0.98
C LEU A 160 0.23 -2.98 1.53
N VAL A 161 1.11 -3.80 2.08
CA VAL A 161 2.29 -3.32 2.81
C VAL A 161 3.54 -3.94 2.23
N TRP A 162 4.55 -3.10 1.97
CA TRP A 162 5.88 -3.49 1.54
C TRP A 162 6.91 -3.04 2.56
N SER A 163 8.02 -3.77 2.66
CA SER A 163 9.24 -3.27 3.30
C SER A 163 10.18 -2.75 2.23
N GLY A 164 10.85 -1.64 2.47
CA GLY A 164 11.95 -1.16 1.63
C GLY A 164 13.27 -1.11 2.40
N THR A 165 14.37 -1.09 1.66
CA THR A 165 15.69 -0.68 2.16
C THR A 165 15.80 0.84 2.18
N GLU A 166 16.69 1.40 2.99
CA GLU A 166 16.93 2.85 2.94
C GLU A 166 17.58 3.22 1.60
N ALA A 167 16.94 4.12 0.83
CA ALA A 167 17.54 4.61 -0.42
C ALA A 167 18.65 5.64 -0.16
N PHE A 168 18.42 6.53 0.80
CA PHE A 168 19.35 7.54 1.29
C PHE A 168 18.97 7.97 2.72
N PRO A 169 19.91 8.55 3.49
CA PRO A 169 19.65 8.98 4.87
C PRO A 169 18.36 9.78 5.03
N GLY A 170 17.41 9.23 5.78
CA GLY A 170 16.14 9.89 6.09
C GLY A 170 15.03 9.73 5.04
N ASP A 171 15.19 8.88 4.03
CA ASP A 171 14.11 8.56 3.09
C ASP A 171 13.07 7.63 3.70
N ALA A 172 11.90 8.18 4.05
CA ALA A 172 10.79 7.41 4.59
C ALA A 172 10.18 6.40 3.59
N ARG A 173 10.37 6.59 2.28
CA ARG A 173 9.78 5.70 1.25
C ARG A 173 10.61 4.47 0.98
N GLY A 174 11.92 4.55 1.27
CA GLY A 174 12.88 3.52 0.92
C GLY A 174 13.18 3.41 -0.57
N GLY A 175 14.08 2.50 -0.89
CA GLY A 175 14.59 2.24 -2.23
C GLY A 175 14.03 0.95 -2.82
N GLU A 176 14.70 -0.18 -2.54
CA GLU A 176 14.30 -1.47 -3.10
C GLU A 176 13.22 -2.12 -2.24
N GLU A 177 12.02 -2.26 -2.81
CA GLU A 177 10.91 -3.03 -2.24
C GLU A 177 10.82 -4.41 -2.91
N PRO A 178 10.34 -5.45 -2.20
CA PRO A 178 10.09 -6.74 -2.82
C PRO A 178 9.00 -6.64 -3.89
N GLU A 179 9.02 -7.55 -4.86
CA GLU A 179 8.02 -7.59 -5.93
C GLU A 179 6.59 -7.83 -5.40
N GLU A 180 6.46 -8.44 -4.23
CA GLU A 180 5.20 -8.81 -3.61
C GLU A 180 4.96 -8.05 -2.30
N PRO A 181 3.70 -7.66 -2.01
CA PRO A 181 3.37 -7.11 -0.71
C PRO A 181 3.66 -8.16 0.35
N MET A 182 4.37 -7.75 1.38
CA MET A 182 4.62 -8.56 2.56
C MET A 182 3.35 -8.83 3.36
N SER A 183 2.37 -7.93 3.28
CA SER A 183 1.07 -8.11 3.91
C SER A 183 -0.04 -7.50 3.04
N ALA A 184 -1.18 -8.19 2.98
CA ALA A 184 -2.39 -7.73 2.33
C ALA A 184 -3.57 -7.99 3.24
N MET A 185 -4.44 -6.99 3.40
CA MET A 185 -5.60 -7.08 4.28
C MET A 185 -6.76 -6.30 3.66
N GLN A 186 -7.96 -6.86 3.78
CA GLN A 186 -9.19 -6.20 3.35
C GLN A 186 -10.11 -6.06 4.56
N VAL A 187 -10.57 -4.83 4.79
CA VAL A 187 -11.38 -4.47 5.95
C VAL A 187 -12.53 -3.57 5.54
N ARG A 188 -13.70 -3.85 6.12
CA ARG A 188 -14.85 -2.95 6.02
C ARG A 188 -14.74 -1.90 7.11
N LEU A 189 -14.79 -0.63 6.73
CA LEU A 189 -14.65 0.47 7.67
C LEU A 189 -16.02 0.79 8.30
N PRO A 190 -16.07 0.96 9.64
CA PRO A 190 -17.31 1.28 10.34
C PRO A 190 -17.83 2.68 9.95
N LYS A 191 -19.15 2.78 9.76
CA LYS A 191 -19.85 4.04 9.46
C LYS A 191 -19.69 5.03 10.62
N GLY A 192 -19.50 6.31 10.29
CA GLY A 192 -19.52 7.39 11.29
C GLY A 192 -18.21 7.55 12.07
N CYS A 193 -17.22 6.68 11.85
CA CYS A 193 -15.94 6.77 12.53
C CYS A 193 -14.99 7.74 11.81
N VAL A 194 -14.23 8.52 12.60
CA VAL A 194 -13.13 9.39 12.14
C VAL A 194 -11.77 8.69 12.14
N CYS A 195 -11.70 7.56 12.86
CA CYS A 195 -10.58 6.64 12.97
C CYS A 195 -11.09 5.22 12.81
N SER A 196 -10.39 4.39 12.04
CA SER A 196 -10.71 2.96 11.92
C SER A 196 -9.45 2.13 12.07
N SER A 197 -9.48 1.15 12.98
CA SER A 197 -8.43 0.13 13.07
C SER A 197 -8.50 -0.75 11.82
N LEU A 198 -7.40 -0.79 11.07
CA LEU A 198 -7.25 -1.62 9.88
C LEU A 198 -6.77 -3.02 10.26
N GLN A 199 -5.74 -3.09 11.12
CA GLN A 199 -5.19 -4.38 11.57
C GLN A 199 -4.39 -4.24 12.87
N ARG A 200 -4.48 -5.26 13.74
CA ARG A 200 -3.55 -5.46 14.85
C ARG A 200 -2.18 -5.90 14.30
N VAL A 201 -1.13 -5.18 14.67
CA VAL A 201 0.26 -5.48 14.32
C VAL A 201 0.83 -6.42 15.38
N ALA A 202 0.97 -7.70 15.05
CA ALA A 202 1.50 -8.69 15.99
C ALA A 202 3.02 -8.52 16.16
N ARG A 203 3.53 -8.77 17.38
CA ARG A 203 4.96 -8.69 17.64
C ARG A 203 5.72 -9.76 16.83
N GLY A 204 6.81 -9.36 16.19
CA GLY A 204 7.58 -10.18 15.27
C GLY A 204 6.90 -10.46 13.93
N SER A 205 5.72 -9.88 13.67
CA SER A 205 5.01 -10.15 12.43
C SER A 205 5.67 -9.45 11.24
N VAL A 206 5.43 -10.01 10.06
CA VAL A 206 5.82 -9.42 8.78
C VAL A 206 5.35 -7.97 8.64
N LEU A 207 4.11 -7.68 9.07
CA LEU A 207 3.58 -6.31 9.12
C LEU A 207 4.40 -5.37 10.02
N GLN A 208 4.83 -5.83 11.21
CA GLN A 208 5.67 -5.03 12.10
C GLN A 208 7.02 -4.73 11.42
N GLN A 209 7.65 -5.76 10.86
CA GLN A 209 8.94 -5.62 10.18
C GLN A 209 8.87 -4.59 9.06
N ALA A 210 7.83 -4.66 8.22
CA ALA A 210 7.61 -3.73 7.13
C ALA A 210 7.42 -2.28 7.62
N LEU A 211 6.59 -2.06 8.65
CA LEU A 211 6.35 -0.72 9.22
C LEU A 211 7.59 -0.13 9.93
N THR A 212 8.47 -0.98 10.46
CA THR A 212 9.74 -0.56 11.09
C THR A 212 10.91 -0.47 10.13
N SER A 213 10.69 -0.78 8.86
CA SER A 213 11.62 -0.61 7.75
C SER A 213 11.21 0.61 6.92
N HIS A 214 12.03 1.00 5.95
CA HIS A 214 11.74 2.09 5.01
C HIS A 214 10.70 1.64 3.97
N GLY A 215 9.54 1.15 4.43
CA GLY A 215 8.51 0.54 3.62
C GLY A 215 7.30 1.45 3.39
N THR A 216 6.62 1.24 2.28
CA THR A 216 5.37 1.94 1.97
C THR A 216 4.13 1.10 2.32
N VAL A 217 3.10 1.80 2.78
CA VAL A 217 1.75 1.27 2.97
C VAL A 217 0.86 1.86 1.90
N ARG A 218 0.37 1.01 1.01
CA ARG A 218 -0.45 1.38 -0.14
C ARG A 218 -1.87 0.92 0.12
N THR A 219 -2.82 1.82 -0.02
CA THR A 219 -4.21 1.57 0.35
C THR A 219 -5.13 1.88 -0.81
N LEU A 220 -5.89 0.87 -1.22
CA LEU A 220 -7.08 1.02 -2.05
C LEU A 220 -8.27 1.30 -1.13
N LEU A 221 -8.89 2.47 -1.24
CA LEU A 221 -10.11 2.81 -0.52
C LEU A 221 -11.28 2.81 -1.48
N ALA A 222 -12.41 2.21 -1.08
CA ALA A 222 -13.65 2.26 -1.83
C ALA A 222 -14.76 2.84 -0.96
N PHE A 223 -15.54 3.76 -1.52
CA PHE A 223 -16.66 4.42 -0.84
C PHE A 223 -17.93 4.30 -1.68
N GLU A 224 -19.09 4.18 -1.02
CA GLU A 224 -20.37 4.30 -1.71
C GLU A 224 -20.50 5.69 -2.36
N PRO A 225 -21.01 5.77 -3.60
CA PRO A 225 -21.42 7.05 -4.15
C PRO A 225 -22.60 7.57 -3.31
N GLN A 226 -22.52 8.82 -2.83
CA GLN A 226 -23.70 9.44 -2.23
C GLN A 226 -24.75 9.65 -3.33
N LEU A 227 -25.96 9.13 -3.11
CA LEU A 227 -27.14 9.55 -3.86
C LEU A 227 -27.37 11.02 -3.51
N GLN A 228 -27.19 11.90 -4.50
CA GLN A 228 -27.55 13.31 -4.42
C GLN A 228 -29.07 13.47 -4.40
#